data_AF-A0A4Q9LYA4-F1
#
_entry.id   AF-A0A4Q9LYA4-F1
#
_cell.length_a   1.000
_cell.length_b   1.000
_cell.length_c   1.000
_cell.angle_alpha   90.00
_cell.angle_beta   90.00
_cell.angle_gamma   90.00
#
_symmetry.space_group_name_H-M   'P 1'
#
loop_
_entity.id
_entity.type
_entity.pdbx_description
1 polymer ?
#
loop_
_entity_poly.entity_id
_entity_poly.type
_entity_poly.pdbx_seq_one_letter_code
_entity_poly.pdbx_strand_id
1 'polypeptide(L)'
;MYIPNSNHWMINLNNNIYLKSIHIELEAFDKLPVIRNACNAKLHYIKLANCNLPGKSIILSFSSPYMLKNIKIFNYFGNFLSKNDLFYLSFMTKCKSLELSFCKLENCTLYDMFAADKLYIIEELYILDIILGKYDFLAIQKLKYLKYIGISLFRDSLSFIYYFKRMYFKRLRSFGTLKPAISLQERNYLISEFGSALDIYSI
;
A
#
# COMPACT_ATOMS: atom_id res chain seq x y z
N MET A 1 -12.25 -16.26 15.65
CA MET A 1 -11.16 -15.44 16.18
C MET A 1 -11.75 -14.63 17.33
N TYR A 2 -11.36 -14.94 18.57
CA TYR A 2 -11.86 -14.27 19.78
C TYR A 2 -11.20 -12.89 19.84
N ILE A 3 -11.96 -11.80 19.70
CA ILE A 3 -11.47 -10.44 19.94
C ILE A 3 -11.50 -10.27 21.46
N PRO A 4 -10.37 -10.29 22.17
CA PRO A 4 -10.37 -10.14 23.62
C PRO A 4 -10.92 -8.75 23.96
N ASN A 5 -11.67 -8.67 25.08
CA ASN A 5 -12.16 -7.43 25.69
C ASN A 5 -11.07 -6.35 25.73
N SER A 6 -11.06 -5.52 24.71
CA SER A 6 -10.17 -4.39 24.54
C SER A 6 -11.05 -3.23 24.09
N ASN A 7 -10.80 -2.05 24.63
CA ASN A 7 -11.57 -0.81 24.42
C ASN A 7 -11.51 -0.31 22.96
N HIS A 8 -11.83 -1.17 21.99
CA HIS A 8 -11.99 -0.82 20.60
C HIS A 8 -13.40 -0.30 20.38
N TRP A 9 -13.48 0.85 19.73
CA TRP A 9 -14.75 1.43 19.36
C TRP A 9 -15.30 0.63 18.18
N MET A 10 -16.59 0.32 18.19
CA MET A 10 -17.20 -0.53 17.18
C MET A 10 -18.10 0.27 16.26
N ILE A 11 -17.97 0.04 14.96
CA ILE A 11 -18.93 0.50 13.95
C ILE A 11 -19.80 -0.70 13.58
N ASN A 12 -21.07 -0.64 13.98
CA ASN A 12 -22.04 -1.68 13.68
C ASN A 12 -22.89 -1.29 12.46
N LEU A 13 -22.69 -1.98 11.33
CA LEU A 13 -23.42 -1.74 10.09
C LEU A 13 -24.71 -2.58 10.06
N ASN A 14 -25.66 -2.27 10.94
CA ASN A 14 -27.01 -2.83 10.89
C ASN A 14 -27.90 -2.01 9.93
N ASN A 15 -28.98 -2.62 9.39
CA ASN A 15 -30.05 -1.95 8.63
C ASN A 15 -29.66 -1.30 7.29
N ASN A 16 -29.18 -2.07 6.30
CA ASN A 16 -28.96 -1.60 4.91
C ASN A 16 -28.02 -0.38 4.76
N ILE A 17 -27.25 -0.03 5.78
CA ILE A 17 -26.26 1.03 5.72
C ILE A 17 -25.03 0.53 4.95
N TYR A 18 -24.73 1.18 3.82
CA TYR A 18 -23.55 0.90 3.01
C TYR A 18 -22.41 1.86 3.39
N LEU A 19 -21.46 1.39 4.18
CA LEU A 19 -20.23 2.15 4.42
C LEU A 19 -19.38 2.17 3.15
N LYS A 20 -19.19 3.35 2.57
CA LYS A 20 -18.45 3.57 1.30
C LYS A 20 -17.00 3.99 1.54
N SER A 21 -16.75 4.76 2.60
CA SER A 21 -15.46 5.34 2.89
C SER A 21 -15.16 5.42 4.38
N ILE A 22 -13.89 5.29 4.74
CA ILE A 22 -13.36 5.55 6.08
C ILE A 22 -12.25 6.56 5.91
N HIS A 23 -12.30 7.65 6.67
CA HIS A 23 -11.26 8.66 6.70
C HIS A 23 -10.93 9.00 8.14
N ILE A 24 -9.70 8.71 8.55
CA ILE A 24 -9.15 9.03 9.87
C ILE A 24 -7.76 9.62 9.64
N GLU A 25 -7.55 10.82 10.14
CA GLU A 25 -6.29 11.58 10.03
C GLU A 25 -6.15 12.37 11.33
N LEU A 26 -5.51 11.75 12.31
CA LEU A 26 -5.41 12.24 13.68
C LEU A 26 -4.07 11.79 14.27
N GLU A 27 -3.24 12.75 14.66
CA GLU A 27 -2.08 12.46 15.52
C GLU A 27 -2.63 11.95 16.88
N ALA A 28 -2.27 10.72 17.26
CA ALA A 28 -2.67 10.00 18.48
C ALA A 28 -3.88 9.04 18.41
N PHE A 29 -4.31 8.59 17.23
CA PHE A 29 -5.33 7.54 17.14
C PHE A 29 -4.73 6.12 17.22
N ASP A 30 -4.62 5.58 18.45
CA ASP A 30 -3.92 4.31 18.72
C ASP A 30 -4.65 3.04 18.27
N LYS A 31 -5.94 3.13 17.91
CA LYS A 31 -6.78 1.95 17.56
C LYS A 31 -7.80 2.24 16.48
N LEU A 32 -7.74 1.48 15.40
CA LEU A 32 -8.75 1.49 14.34
C LEU A 32 -10.07 0.84 14.82
N PRO A 33 -11.27 1.40 14.50
CA PRO A 33 -12.52 0.86 15.00
C PRO A 33 -12.85 -0.48 14.33
N VAL A 34 -13.44 -1.39 15.12
CA VAL A 34 -13.86 -2.71 14.64
C VAL A 34 -15.17 -2.58 13.87
N ILE A 35 -15.16 -2.98 12.61
CA ILE A 35 -16.31 -2.98 11.72
C ILE A 35 -16.94 -4.37 11.73
N ARG A 36 -18.13 -4.47 12.31
CA ARG A 36 -18.90 -5.72 12.34
C ARG A 36 -19.96 -5.74 11.24
N ASN A 37 -20.33 -6.96 10.81
CA ASN A 37 -21.31 -7.28 9.77
C ASN A 37 -20.90 -6.90 8.33
N ALA A 38 -19.95 -7.70 7.80
CA ALA A 38 -19.33 -7.59 6.48
C ALA A 38 -20.28 -7.64 5.25
N CYS A 39 -21.53 -8.06 5.43
CA CYS A 39 -22.47 -8.34 4.33
C CYS A 39 -22.82 -7.08 3.51
N ASN A 40 -22.76 -5.90 4.13
CA ASN A 40 -23.24 -4.64 3.54
C ASN A 40 -22.13 -3.59 3.33
N ALA A 41 -20.86 -3.90 3.59
CA ALA A 41 -19.79 -2.95 3.37
C ALA A 41 -19.45 -2.85 1.86
N LYS A 42 -19.79 -1.73 1.21
CA LYS A 42 -19.34 -1.35 -0.14
C LYS A 42 -18.16 -0.39 -0.06
N LEU A 43 -17.19 -0.74 0.79
CA LEU A 43 -16.01 0.08 1.01
C LEU A 43 -15.23 0.21 -0.30
N HIS A 44 -15.01 1.46 -0.70
CA HIS A 44 -14.25 1.82 -1.89
C HIS A 44 -13.02 2.67 -1.53
N TYR A 45 -13.06 3.38 -0.40
CA TYR A 45 -12.02 4.34 -0.02
C TYR A 45 -11.65 4.18 1.45
N ILE A 46 -10.38 4.00 1.75
CA ILE A 46 -9.85 4.05 3.11
C ILE A 46 -8.68 5.01 3.12
N LYS A 47 -8.71 6.00 4.00
CA LYS A 47 -7.57 6.87 4.32
C LYS A 47 -7.34 6.85 5.83
N LEU A 48 -6.19 6.35 6.24
CA LEU A 48 -5.72 6.19 7.61
C LEU A 48 -4.29 6.73 7.67
N ALA A 49 -4.14 8.04 7.82
CA ALA A 49 -2.84 8.70 7.71
C ALA A 49 -2.36 9.21 9.09
N ASN A 50 -1.08 9.00 9.39
CA ASN A 50 -0.39 9.51 10.59
C ASN A 50 -1.10 9.21 11.91
N CYS A 51 -1.74 8.04 11.99
CA CYS A 51 -2.47 7.62 13.18
C CYS A 51 -1.57 6.91 14.20
N ASN A 52 -0.35 6.52 13.83
CA ASN A 52 0.54 5.69 14.65
C ASN A 52 -0.10 4.34 15.03
N LEU A 53 -0.93 3.79 14.12
CA LEU A 53 -1.65 2.54 14.35
C LEU A 53 -0.67 1.37 14.48
N PRO A 54 -0.71 0.57 15.55
CA PRO A 54 0.21 -0.56 15.74
C PRO A 54 -0.05 -1.66 14.71
N GLY A 55 0.92 -2.57 14.56
CA GLY A 55 0.70 -3.79 13.79
C GLY A 55 -0.52 -4.56 14.31
N LYS A 56 -1.19 -5.24 13.40
CA LYS A 56 -2.47 -5.97 13.56
C LYS A 56 -3.72 -5.07 13.56
N SER A 57 -3.59 -3.76 13.43
CA SER A 57 -4.75 -2.85 13.43
C SER A 57 -5.77 -3.18 12.33
N ILE A 58 -5.32 -3.62 11.15
CA ILE A 58 -6.21 -3.93 10.01
C ILE A 58 -6.96 -5.23 10.27
N ILE A 59 -6.24 -6.30 10.65
CA ILE A 59 -6.89 -7.59 10.95
C ILE A 59 -7.84 -7.52 12.16
N LEU A 60 -7.55 -6.66 13.13
CA LEU A 60 -8.45 -6.45 14.27
C LEU A 60 -9.70 -5.66 13.86
N SER A 61 -9.56 -4.70 12.94
CA SER A 61 -10.66 -3.81 12.56
C SER A 61 -11.62 -4.41 11.54
N PHE A 62 -11.10 -5.20 10.60
CA PHE A 62 -11.92 -5.86 9.59
C PHE A 62 -12.12 -7.31 9.99
N SER A 63 -13.36 -7.72 10.27
CA SER A 63 -13.66 -9.08 10.72
C SER A 63 -13.39 -10.16 9.65
N SER A 64 -13.20 -9.75 8.40
CA SER A 64 -12.88 -10.62 7.27
C SER A 64 -12.08 -9.86 6.21
N PRO A 65 -11.05 -10.48 5.59
CA PRO A 65 -10.28 -9.80 4.55
C PRO A 65 -11.12 -9.52 3.29
N TYR A 66 -12.21 -10.26 3.06
CA TYR A 66 -13.13 -10.02 1.96
C TYR A 66 -13.85 -8.68 2.04
N MET A 67 -13.84 -8.00 3.19
CA MET A 67 -14.36 -6.63 3.32
C MET A 67 -13.55 -5.62 2.51
N LEU A 68 -12.29 -5.93 2.22
CA LEU A 68 -11.38 -5.05 1.48
C LEU A 68 -11.40 -5.30 -0.04
N LYS A 69 -12.18 -6.29 -0.52
CA LYS A 69 -12.15 -6.73 -1.93
C LYS A 69 -12.56 -5.69 -2.96
N ASN A 70 -13.34 -4.69 -2.55
CA ASN A 70 -13.88 -3.64 -3.42
C ASN A 70 -13.17 -2.29 -3.24
N ILE A 71 -12.14 -2.22 -2.39
CA ILE A 71 -11.35 -1.01 -2.19
C ILE A 71 -10.74 -0.58 -3.53
N LYS A 72 -10.91 0.70 -3.86
CA LYS A 72 -10.36 1.36 -5.04
C LYS A 72 -9.17 2.25 -4.68
N ILE A 73 -9.21 2.88 -3.52
CA ILE A 73 -8.13 3.72 -3.00
C ILE A 73 -7.88 3.34 -1.55
N PHE A 74 -6.63 3.05 -1.23
CA PHE A 74 -6.17 2.72 0.11
C PHE A 74 -4.95 3.56 0.46
N ASN A 75 -5.10 4.43 1.44
CA ASN A 75 -4.01 5.21 2.01
C ASN A 75 -3.85 4.81 3.47
N TYR A 76 -2.70 4.24 3.79
CA TYR A 76 -2.30 3.84 5.13
C TYR A 76 -0.89 4.36 5.37
N PHE A 77 -0.79 5.68 5.51
CA PHE A 77 0.47 6.41 5.60
C PHE A 77 0.92 6.53 7.07
N GLY A 78 2.21 6.31 7.34
CA GLY A 78 2.79 6.62 8.66
C GLY A 78 2.28 5.74 9.81
N ASN A 79 2.06 4.44 9.57
CA ASN A 79 1.56 3.48 10.56
C ASN A 79 2.44 2.22 10.63
N PHE A 80 2.07 1.24 11.45
CA PHE A 80 2.76 -0.06 11.53
C PHE A 80 1.95 -1.13 10.79
N LEU A 81 2.66 -2.01 10.09
CA LEU A 81 2.09 -3.14 9.36
C LEU A 81 2.72 -4.44 9.83
N SER A 82 1.87 -5.37 10.26
CA SER A 82 2.28 -6.75 10.55
C SER A 82 2.06 -7.65 9.31
N LYS A 83 2.63 -8.86 9.34
CA LYS A 83 2.38 -9.88 8.31
C LYS A 83 0.89 -10.16 8.10
N ASN A 84 0.09 -10.17 9.17
CA ASN A 84 -1.33 -10.43 9.10
C ASN A 84 -2.10 -9.27 8.46
N ASP A 85 -1.66 -8.02 8.65
CA ASP A 85 -2.25 -6.88 7.96
C ASP A 85 -1.98 -6.98 6.45
N LEU A 86 -0.74 -7.28 6.05
CA LEU A 86 -0.39 -7.47 4.64
C LEU A 86 -1.18 -8.61 3.99
N PHE A 87 -1.41 -9.72 4.71
CA PHE A 87 -2.31 -10.77 4.25
C PHE A 87 -3.74 -10.27 4.02
N TYR A 88 -4.28 -9.43 4.90
CA TYR A 88 -5.60 -8.80 4.69
C TYR A 88 -5.60 -7.88 3.47
N LEU A 89 -4.56 -7.06 3.32
CA LEU A 89 -4.40 -6.16 2.18
C LEU A 89 -4.27 -6.92 0.84
N SER A 90 -3.81 -8.18 0.86
CA SER A 90 -3.76 -9.03 -0.34
C SER A 90 -5.13 -9.29 -1.01
N PHE A 91 -6.24 -8.97 -0.34
CA PHE A 91 -7.58 -9.10 -0.90
C PHE A 91 -8.04 -7.87 -1.67
N MET A 92 -7.28 -6.77 -1.63
CA MET A 92 -7.58 -5.51 -2.36
C MET A 92 -7.25 -5.60 -3.86
N THR A 93 -7.71 -6.66 -4.53
CA THR A 93 -7.40 -6.92 -5.96
C THR A 93 -7.96 -5.86 -6.91
N LYS A 94 -8.98 -5.10 -6.47
CA LYS A 94 -9.58 -3.97 -7.21
C LYS A 94 -8.98 -2.60 -6.86
N CYS A 95 -7.98 -2.55 -5.99
CA CYS A 95 -7.35 -1.29 -5.61
C CYS A 95 -6.57 -0.73 -6.80
N LYS A 96 -6.79 0.56 -7.09
CA LYS A 96 -6.12 1.32 -8.14
C LYS A 96 -5.00 2.19 -7.59
N SER A 97 -5.19 2.76 -6.40
CA SER A 97 -4.22 3.65 -5.77
C SER A 97 -3.92 3.18 -4.36
N LEU A 98 -2.68 2.77 -4.13
CA LEU A 98 -2.19 2.20 -2.89
C LEU A 98 -1.05 3.05 -2.34
N GLU A 99 -1.23 3.58 -1.15
CA GLU A 99 -0.27 4.40 -0.42
C GLU A 99 0.04 3.74 0.93
N LEU A 100 1.30 3.34 1.11
CA LEU A 100 1.85 2.68 2.31
C LEU A 100 3.11 3.40 2.83
N SER A 101 3.42 4.58 2.33
CA SER A 101 4.63 5.33 2.67
C SER A 101 4.75 5.59 4.16
N PHE A 102 5.99 5.65 4.63
CA PHE A 102 6.38 5.85 6.03
C PHE A 102 5.82 4.79 6.98
N CYS A 103 5.35 3.65 6.46
CA CYS A 103 4.96 2.53 7.31
C CYS A 103 6.17 1.76 7.84
N LYS A 104 6.10 1.32 9.10
CA LYS A 104 7.07 0.39 9.68
C LYS A 104 6.58 -1.04 9.49
N LEU A 105 7.38 -1.86 8.81
CA LEU A 105 7.09 -3.28 8.59
C LEU A 105 7.59 -4.12 9.77
N GLU A 106 6.68 -4.71 10.53
CA GLU A 106 6.97 -5.53 11.70
C GLU A 106 7.17 -7.01 11.32
N ASN A 107 8.43 -7.39 11.06
CA ASN A 107 8.82 -8.75 10.67
C ASN A 107 8.02 -9.28 9.45
N CYS A 108 7.76 -8.41 8.49
CA CYS A 108 7.01 -8.73 7.27
C CYS A 108 7.59 -7.99 6.07
N THR A 109 7.13 -8.38 4.87
CA THR A 109 7.59 -7.83 3.59
C THR A 109 6.39 -7.66 2.66
N LEU A 110 6.48 -6.79 1.66
CA LEU A 110 5.42 -6.65 0.65
C LEU A 110 5.16 -7.92 -0.15
N TYR A 111 6.12 -8.85 -0.15
CA TYR A 111 5.91 -10.19 -0.67
C TYR A 111 4.74 -10.93 0.03
N ASP A 112 4.50 -10.66 1.32
CA ASP A 112 3.36 -11.21 2.06
C ASP A 112 2.01 -10.65 1.58
N MET A 113 2.00 -9.50 0.88
CA MET A 113 0.80 -8.89 0.32
C MET A 113 0.53 -9.37 -1.11
N PHE A 114 1.52 -9.34 -2.01
CA PHE A 114 1.28 -9.64 -3.43
C PHE A 114 1.49 -11.13 -3.75
N ALA A 115 0.46 -11.93 -3.45
CA ALA A 115 0.39 -13.36 -3.82
C ALA A 115 0.46 -13.60 -5.35
N ALA A 116 1.06 -14.71 -5.77
CA ALA A 116 1.33 -15.01 -7.19
C ALA A 116 0.09 -15.41 -8.01
N ASP A 117 -0.96 -15.90 -7.34
CA ASP A 117 -2.20 -16.41 -7.91
C ASP A 117 -3.29 -15.33 -8.10
N LYS A 118 -3.02 -14.10 -7.64
CA LYS A 118 -3.98 -12.99 -7.67
C LYS A 118 -3.61 -11.94 -8.73
N LEU A 119 -4.62 -11.44 -9.43
CA LEU A 119 -4.47 -10.29 -10.33
C LEU A 119 -4.82 -8.99 -9.58
N TYR A 120 -3.86 -8.08 -9.48
CA TYR A 120 -4.03 -6.75 -8.88
C TYR A 120 -4.11 -5.69 -9.97
N ILE A 121 -5.08 -4.77 -9.90
CA ILE A 121 -5.24 -3.66 -10.85
C ILE A 121 -4.65 -2.33 -10.36
N ILE A 122 -3.62 -2.40 -9.51
CA ILE A 122 -2.95 -1.22 -8.96
C ILE A 122 -2.30 -0.43 -10.11
N GLU A 123 -2.72 0.83 -10.26
CA GLU A 123 -2.21 1.79 -11.24
C GLU A 123 -1.21 2.76 -10.59
N GLU A 124 -1.38 3.05 -9.30
CA GLU A 124 -0.58 3.97 -8.49
C GLU A 124 -0.12 3.26 -7.21
N LEU A 125 1.19 3.28 -6.96
CA LEU A 125 1.80 2.66 -5.77
C LEU A 125 2.79 3.61 -5.12
N TYR A 126 2.59 3.94 -3.85
CA TYR A 126 3.49 4.79 -3.08
C TYR A 126 3.97 4.03 -1.84
N ILE A 127 5.29 3.87 -1.73
CA ILE A 127 5.99 3.13 -0.68
C ILE A 127 7.31 3.86 -0.38
N LEU A 128 7.19 5.11 0.04
CA LEU A 128 8.29 5.96 0.42
C LEU A 128 8.72 5.66 1.87
N ASP A 129 9.98 5.92 2.19
CA ASP A 129 10.60 5.66 3.50
C ASP A 129 10.46 4.20 4.02
N ILE A 130 10.48 3.25 3.09
CA ILE A 130 10.51 1.81 3.39
C ILE A 130 11.68 1.18 2.66
N ILE A 131 12.48 0.42 3.40
CA ILE A 131 13.62 -0.32 2.84
C ILE A 131 13.08 -1.58 2.15
N LEU A 132 13.15 -1.59 0.81
CA LEU A 132 12.69 -2.71 -0.02
C LEU A 132 13.84 -3.69 -0.29
N GLY A 133 13.58 -4.98 -0.07
CA GLY A 133 14.49 -6.07 -0.42
C GLY A 133 14.19 -6.67 -1.79
N LYS A 134 15.03 -7.62 -2.23
CA LYS A 134 14.87 -8.34 -3.50
C LYS A 134 13.46 -8.93 -3.69
N TYR A 135 12.90 -9.55 -2.64
CA TYR A 135 11.60 -10.20 -2.72
C TYR A 135 10.44 -9.20 -2.83
N ASP A 136 10.58 -8.00 -2.25
CA ASP A 136 9.60 -6.93 -2.42
C ASP A 136 9.55 -6.45 -3.87
N PHE A 137 10.71 -6.29 -4.52
CA PHE A 137 10.74 -5.95 -5.94
C PHE A 137 10.11 -7.04 -6.82
N LEU A 138 10.36 -8.32 -6.53
CA LEU A 138 9.69 -9.43 -7.23
C LEU A 138 8.17 -9.42 -6.99
N ALA A 139 7.72 -9.00 -5.81
CA ALA A 139 6.31 -8.85 -5.49
C ALA A 139 5.68 -7.70 -6.27
N ILE A 140 6.34 -6.53 -6.28
CA ILE A 140 5.89 -5.35 -7.01
C ILE A 140 5.80 -5.64 -8.50
N GLN A 141 6.78 -6.35 -9.10
CA GLN A 141 6.77 -6.77 -10.50
C GLN A 141 5.47 -7.46 -10.97
N LYS A 142 4.68 -8.04 -10.06
CA LYS A 142 3.38 -8.66 -10.37
C LYS A 142 2.28 -7.66 -10.69
N LEU A 143 2.47 -6.37 -10.37
CA LEU A 143 1.49 -5.31 -10.58
C LEU A 143 1.46 -4.85 -12.04
N LYS A 144 0.91 -5.65 -12.95
CA LYS A 144 0.99 -5.45 -14.42
C LYS A 144 0.38 -4.14 -14.95
N TYR A 145 -0.44 -3.46 -14.14
CA TYR A 145 -1.15 -2.23 -14.51
C TYR A 145 -0.51 -0.96 -13.97
N LEU A 146 0.63 -1.07 -13.27
CA LEU A 146 1.28 0.05 -12.62
C LEU A 146 1.72 1.10 -13.64
N LYS A 147 1.31 2.35 -13.40
CA LYS A 147 1.63 3.54 -14.20
C LYS A 147 2.43 4.55 -13.39
N TYR A 148 2.23 4.60 -12.08
CA TYR A 148 2.89 5.56 -11.21
C TYR A 148 3.45 4.84 -10.00
N ILE A 149 4.72 5.12 -9.67
CA ILE A 149 5.36 4.55 -8.50
C ILE A 149 6.14 5.61 -7.73
N GLY A 150 5.96 5.65 -6.42
CA GLY A 150 6.81 6.39 -5.49
C GLY A 150 7.57 5.41 -4.60
N ILE A 151 8.89 5.36 -4.70
CA ILE A 151 9.74 4.52 -3.84
C ILE A 151 11.00 5.27 -3.41
N SER A 152 11.50 4.94 -2.22
CA SER A 152 12.79 5.46 -1.77
C SER A 152 13.94 4.70 -2.43
N LEU A 153 14.83 5.42 -3.08
CA LEU A 153 16.06 4.87 -3.66
C LEU A 153 17.19 4.98 -2.65
N PHE A 154 17.41 3.93 -1.86
CA PHE A 154 18.61 3.80 -1.03
C PHE A 154 19.79 3.30 -1.89
N ARG A 155 21.03 3.40 -1.41
CA ARG A 155 22.24 3.03 -2.19
C ARG A 155 22.15 1.62 -2.80
N ASP A 156 21.62 0.65 -2.06
CA ASP A 156 21.48 -0.73 -2.54
C ASP A 156 20.29 -0.90 -3.51
N SER A 157 19.33 0.03 -3.48
CA SER A 157 18.11 0.02 -4.31
C SER A 157 18.40 0.18 -5.81
N LEU A 158 19.53 0.80 -6.18
CA LEU A 158 19.93 0.99 -7.59
C LEU A 158 20.13 -0.36 -8.31
N SER A 159 20.65 -1.37 -7.60
CA SER A 159 20.82 -2.72 -8.15
C SER A 159 19.48 -3.38 -8.53
N PHE A 160 18.37 -2.88 -7.97
CA PHE A 160 17.03 -3.40 -8.20
C PHE A 160 16.24 -2.63 -9.27
N ILE A 161 16.76 -1.52 -9.82
CA ILE A 161 16.13 -0.82 -10.95
C ILE A 161 16.00 -1.73 -12.17
N TYR A 162 16.95 -2.65 -12.36
CA TYR A 162 16.87 -3.67 -13.39
C TYR A 162 15.58 -4.51 -13.30
N TYR A 163 15.09 -4.80 -12.10
CA TYR A 163 13.83 -5.54 -11.91
C TYR A 163 12.62 -4.70 -12.36
N PHE A 164 12.61 -3.40 -12.10
CA PHE A 164 11.55 -2.53 -12.60
C PHE A 164 11.57 -2.42 -14.12
N LYS A 165 12.76 -2.22 -14.73
CA LYS A 165 12.91 -2.07 -16.18
C LYS A 165 12.24 -3.20 -16.93
N ARG A 166 12.53 -4.45 -16.53
CA ARG A 166 12.02 -5.65 -17.21
C ARG A 166 10.50 -5.73 -17.31
N MET A 167 9.77 -5.18 -16.33
CA MET A 167 8.32 -5.32 -16.26
C MET A 167 7.57 -4.06 -16.70
N TYR A 168 8.13 -2.88 -16.45
CA TYR A 168 7.41 -1.61 -16.60
C TYR A 168 7.86 -0.74 -17.75
N PHE A 169 8.79 -1.24 -18.56
CA PHE A 169 9.26 -0.55 -19.76
C PHE A 169 8.09 0.00 -20.59
N LYS A 170 8.13 1.30 -20.92
CA LYS A 170 7.10 2.07 -21.65
C LYS A 170 5.74 2.27 -20.98
N ARG A 171 5.43 1.59 -19.86
CA ARG A 171 4.14 1.74 -19.16
C ARG A 171 4.21 2.73 -18.01
N LEU A 172 5.34 2.76 -17.31
CA LEU A 172 5.55 3.69 -16.22
C LEU A 172 5.57 5.12 -16.76
N ARG A 173 4.71 5.97 -16.19
CA ARG A 173 4.53 7.37 -16.56
C ARG A 173 5.24 8.30 -15.60
N SER A 174 5.22 7.98 -14.30
CA SER A 174 5.94 8.78 -13.32
C SER A 174 6.63 7.94 -12.23
N PHE A 175 7.79 8.42 -11.81
CA PHE A 175 8.62 7.85 -10.76
C PHE A 175 8.94 8.91 -9.70
N GLY A 176 8.44 8.71 -8.48
CA GLY A 176 8.66 9.58 -7.32
C GLY A 176 9.70 8.99 -6.35
N THR A 177 10.49 9.84 -5.69
CA THR A 177 11.40 9.43 -4.62
C THR A 177 11.56 10.52 -3.55
N LEU A 178 11.96 10.17 -2.32
CA LEU A 178 12.20 11.12 -1.21
C LEU A 178 13.55 11.83 -1.28
N LYS A 179 14.30 11.67 -2.38
CA LYS A 179 15.64 12.23 -2.48
C LYS A 179 15.54 13.73 -2.75
N PRO A 180 16.08 14.62 -1.88
CA PRO A 180 15.95 16.07 -2.01
C PRO A 180 16.36 16.63 -3.38
N ALA A 181 17.36 15.98 -4.00
CA ALA A 181 17.74 16.22 -5.38
C ALA A 181 18.10 14.90 -6.05
N ILE A 182 17.43 14.60 -7.15
CA ILE A 182 17.77 13.50 -8.05
C ILE A 182 18.90 13.99 -8.95
N SER A 183 20.06 13.34 -8.89
CA SER A 183 21.20 13.75 -9.70
C SER A 183 20.89 13.58 -11.19
N LEU A 184 21.53 14.38 -12.04
CA LEU A 184 21.38 14.27 -13.50
C LEU A 184 21.72 12.86 -13.99
N GLN A 185 22.72 12.21 -13.39
CA GLN A 185 23.12 10.84 -13.73
C GLN A 185 22.00 9.83 -13.42
N GLU A 186 21.37 9.91 -12.24
CA GLU A 186 20.24 9.03 -11.88
C GLU A 186 19.02 9.28 -12.77
N ARG A 187 18.72 10.56 -13.05
CA ARG A 187 17.63 10.93 -13.96
C ARG A 187 17.86 10.38 -15.36
N ASN A 188 19.07 10.56 -15.91
CA ASN A 188 19.43 10.04 -17.23
C ASN A 188 19.40 8.52 -17.26
N TYR A 189 19.85 7.85 -16.19
CA TYR A 189 19.75 6.41 -16.06
C TYR A 189 18.28 5.95 -16.09
N LEU A 190 17.42 6.50 -15.25
CA LEU A 190 15.99 6.15 -15.23
C LEU A 190 15.31 6.42 -16.58
N ILE A 191 15.60 7.55 -17.24
CA ILE A 191 15.10 7.85 -18.58
C ILE A 191 15.59 6.82 -19.61
N SER A 192 16.87 6.43 -19.56
CA SER A 192 17.43 5.42 -20.46
C SER A 192 16.78 4.04 -20.25
N GLU A 193 16.36 3.75 -19.02
CA GLU A 193 15.76 2.48 -18.65
C GLU A 193 14.26 2.42 -18.97
N PHE A 194 13.50 3.51 -18.82
CA PHE A 194 12.02 3.51 -18.94
C PHE A 194 11.46 4.33 -20.10
N GLY A 195 12.26 5.21 -20.70
CA GLY A 195 11.89 6.09 -21.82
C GLY A 195 11.90 7.58 -21.45
N SER A 196 12.01 8.43 -22.47
CA SER A 196 12.08 9.90 -22.33
C SER A 196 10.80 10.57 -21.85
N ALA A 197 9.66 9.89 -21.95
CA ALA A 197 8.38 10.38 -21.45
C ALA A 197 8.16 10.11 -19.95
N LEU A 198 9.12 9.47 -19.26
CA LEU A 198 9.04 9.22 -17.83
C LEU A 198 9.19 10.54 -17.06
N ASP A 199 8.15 10.91 -16.32
CA ASP A 199 8.22 12.01 -15.36
C ASP A 199 8.92 11.55 -14.08
N ILE A 200 9.89 12.34 -13.61
CA ILE A 200 10.71 12.00 -12.45
C ILE A 200 10.68 13.19 -11.50
N TYR A 201 10.18 12.96 -10.30
CA TYR A 201 9.95 14.01 -9.31
C TYR A 201 10.45 13.60 -7.92
N SER A 202 10.87 14.60 -7.15
CA SER A 202 11.06 14.47 -5.70
C SER A 202 9.72 14.71 -5.01
N ILE A 203 9.43 13.91 -3.98
CA ILE A 203 8.28 14.09 -3.09
C ILE A 203 8.75 14.73 -1.79
#